data_AF-A0A0U3SIS1-F1
#
_entry.id   AF-A0A0U3SIS1-F1
#
_cell.length_a   1.000
_cell.length_b   1.000
_cell.length_c   1.000
_cell.angle_alpha   90.00
_cell.angle_beta   90.00
_cell.angle_gamma   90.00
#
_symmetry.space_group_name_H-M   'P 1'
#
loop_
_entity.id
_entity.type
_entity.pdbx_description
1 polymer ?
#
loop_
_entity_poly.entity_id
_entity_poly.type
_entity_poly.pdbx_seq_one_letter_code
_entity_poly.pdbx_strand_id
1 'polypeptide(L)'
;MLLLLAPACYHFTPGVDEVTTDHKELLGSSETVRGFFDRFQAAYQQRDSTLYGQLLAPRFWFTYHDFVANADRSWTRDVDANTTYRLFKASRSTKLQWMQYLPAPARSRRTR
;
A
#
# COMPACT_ATOMS: atom_id res chain seq x y z
N MET A 1 -40.82 27.77 24.20
CA MET A 1 -39.95 26.66 23.76
C MET A 1 -38.60 27.26 23.42
N LEU A 2 -37.67 27.24 24.38
CA LEU A 2 -36.37 27.92 24.31
C LEU A 2 -35.37 26.98 23.64
N LEU A 3 -34.92 27.32 22.43
CA LEU A 3 -33.85 26.58 21.74
C LEU A 3 -32.51 26.90 22.41
N LEU A 4 -31.98 25.94 23.16
CA LEU A 4 -30.62 25.97 23.69
C LEU A 4 -29.64 25.67 22.54
N LEU A 5 -28.94 26.70 22.05
CA LEU A 5 -27.73 26.52 21.25
C LEU A 5 -26.58 26.10 22.17
N ALA A 6 -26.31 24.80 22.25
CA ALA A 6 -25.05 24.31 22.82
C ALA A 6 -23.94 24.46 21.77
N PRO A 7 -22.77 25.07 22.09
CA PRO A 7 -21.61 25.02 21.23
C PRO A 7 -21.15 23.56 21.19
N ALA A 8 -21.37 22.90 20.05
CA ALA A 8 -20.77 21.61 19.77
C ALA A 8 -19.25 21.82 19.68
N CYS A 9 -18.54 21.64 20.79
CA CYS A 9 -17.10 21.47 20.77
C CYS A 9 -16.81 20.23 19.93
N TYR A 10 -16.29 20.44 18.71
CA TYR A 10 -15.86 19.37 17.81
C TYR A 10 -14.69 18.62 18.45
N HIS A 11 -15.01 17.54 19.19
CA HIS A 11 -14.07 16.59 19.79
C HIS A 11 -13.21 15.82 18.76
N PHE A 12 -13.41 16.09 17.47
CA PHE A 12 -12.74 15.45 16.34
C PHE A 12 -11.85 16.39 15.52
N THR A 13 -11.53 17.58 16.02
CA THR A 13 -10.49 18.41 15.39
C THR A 13 -9.17 18.09 16.09
N PRO A 14 -8.32 17.20 15.54
CA PRO A 14 -6.99 16.99 16.11
C PRO A 14 -6.26 18.33 16.16
N GLY A 15 -5.55 18.57 17.27
CA GLY A 15 -4.67 19.73 17.39
C GLY A 15 -3.63 19.69 16.28
N VAL A 16 -3.31 20.85 15.71
CA VAL A 16 -2.18 20.97 14.79
C VAL A 16 -0.91 20.69 15.59
N ASP A 17 -0.28 19.55 15.31
CA ASP A 17 1.06 19.26 15.81
C ASP A 17 2.04 20.24 15.16
N GLU A 18 2.82 20.96 15.97
CA GLU A 18 3.86 21.89 15.50
C GLU A 18 5.05 21.15 14.86
N VAL A 19 5.11 19.83 15.05
CA VAL A 19 6.07 18.95 14.39
C VAL A 19 5.46 18.46 13.08
N THR A 20 5.88 19.05 11.95
CA THR A 20 5.63 18.47 10.63
C THR A 20 6.43 17.17 10.52
N THR A 21 5.87 16.06 10.99
CA THR A 21 6.42 14.75 10.67
C THR A 21 6.16 14.48 9.19
N ASP A 22 7.22 14.42 8.40
CA ASP A 22 7.09 14.05 6.99
C ASP A 22 6.59 12.61 6.92
N HIS A 23 5.45 12.41 6.25
CA HIS A 23 4.89 11.07 6.04
C HIS A 23 5.87 10.17 5.27
N LYS A 24 6.80 10.75 4.52
CA LYS A 24 7.90 10.03 3.86
C LYS A 24 8.91 9.46 4.85
N GLU A 25 9.08 10.05 6.02
CA GLU A 25 10.01 9.59 7.07
C GLU A 25 9.42 8.41 7.85
N LEU A 26 8.10 8.41 8.10
CA LEU A 26 7.40 7.33 8.81
C LEU A 26 7.06 6.12 7.94
N LEU A 27 6.65 6.36 6.69
CA LEU A 27 6.15 5.30 5.81
C LEU A 27 7.17 4.91 4.73
N GLY A 28 8.16 5.76 4.44
CA GLY A 28 9.08 5.64 3.32
C GLY A 28 8.70 6.55 2.15
N SER A 29 9.69 7.00 1.38
CA SER A 29 9.46 7.80 0.17
C SER A 29 9.13 6.91 -1.03
N SER A 30 8.00 7.16 -1.72
CA SER A 30 7.67 6.50 -2.99
C SER A 30 8.56 6.94 -4.15
N GLU A 31 9.43 7.93 -3.95
CA GLU A 31 10.32 8.49 -4.98
C GLU A 31 11.53 7.58 -5.23
N THR A 32 11.82 6.67 -4.30
CA THR A 32 12.90 5.69 -4.44
C THR A 32 12.33 4.27 -4.50
N VAL A 33 12.97 3.41 -5.28
CA VAL A 33 12.60 1.98 -5.38
C VAL A 33 12.59 1.35 -3.99
N ARG A 34 13.60 1.65 -3.16
CA ARG A 34 13.70 1.13 -1.80
C ARG A 34 12.55 1.62 -0.91
N GLY A 35 12.28 2.93 -0.89
CA GLY A 35 11.20 3.48 -0.08
C GLY A 35 9.80 3.01 -0.51
N PHE A 36 9.61 2.66 -1.79
CA PHE A 36 8.40 1.95 -2.23
C PHE A 36 8.26 0.59 -1.54
N PHE A 37 9.32 -0.21 -1.49
CA PHE A 37 9.29 -1.53 -0.84
C PHE A 37 9.10 -1.42 0.67
N ASP A 38 9.65 -0.38 1.30
CA ASP A 38 9.45 -0.09 2.72
C ASP A 38 7.98 0.28 2.99
N ARG A 39 7.36 1.14 2.18
CA ARG A 39 5.92 1.46 2.26
C ARG A 39 5.05 0.22 2.03
N PHE A 40 5.42 -0.60 1.06
CA PHE A 40 4.69 -1.84 0.76
C PHE A 40 4.73 -2.80 1.96
N GLN A 41 5.90 -2.95 2.58
CA GLN A 41 6.04 -3.73 3.80
C GLN A 41 5.20 -3.14 4.94
N ALA A 42 5.22 -1.82 5.13
CA ALA A 42 4.43 -1.14 6.14
C ALA A 42 2.92 -1.37 5.95
N ALA A 43 2.42 -1.31 4.71
CA ALA A 43 1.01 -1.58 4.39
C ALA A 43 0.58 -3.00 4.81
N TYR A 44 1.42 -4.01 4.57
CA TYR A 44 1.15 -5.39 5.00
C TYR A 44 1.23 -5.56 6.51
N GLN A 45 2.22 -4.96 7.17
CA GLN A 45 2.39 -5.06 8.62
C GLN A 45 1.25 -4.39 9.39
N GLN A 46 0.78 -3.24 8.91
CA GLN A 46 -0.35 -2.50 9.47
C GLN A 46 -1.70 -3.06 9.02
N ARG A 47 -1.71 -3.86 7.95
CA ARG A 47 -2.92 -4.38 7.28
C ARG A 47 -3.86 -3.26 6.83
N ASP A 48 -3.28 -2.16 6.38
CA ASP A 48 -4.03 -1.01 5.89
C ASP A 48 -4.17 -1.10 4.36
N SER A 49 -5.38 -1.43 3.90
CA SER A 49 -5.71 -1.50 2.48
C SER A 49 -5.70 -0.14 1.79
N THR A 50 -5.90 0.94 2.54
CA THR A 50 -5.85 2.32 2.02
C THR A 50 -4.42 2.67 1.68
N LEU A 51 -3.49 2.40 2.61
CA LEU A 51 -2.06 2.58 2.38
C LEU A 51 -1.57 1.72 1.21
N TYR A 52 -2.00 0.44 1.14
CA TYR A 52 -1.69 -0.43 0.01
C TYR A 52 -2.22 0.11 -1.32
N GLY A 53 -3.48 0.56 -1.35
CA GLY A 53 -4.12 1.08 -2.57
C GLY A 53 -3.44 2.32 -3.14
N GLN A 54 -2.83 3.16 -2.30
CA GLN A 54 -2.05 4.34 -2.74
C GLN A 54 -0.76 3.95 -3.48
N LEU A 55 -0.22 2.75 -3.22
CA LEU A 55 0.99 2.26 -3.90
C LEU A 55 0.71 1.76 -5.31
N LEU A 56 -0.54 1.40 -5.60
CA LEU A 56 -0.93 0.84 -6.89
C LEU A 56 -1.31 1.94 -7.89
N ALA A 57 -0.54 2.03 -8.98
CA ALA A 57 -0.87 2.89 -10.10
C ALA A 57 -2.27 2.57 -10.67
N PRO A 58 -3.04 3.54 -11.20
CA PRO A 58 -4.40 3.32 -11.68
C PRO A 58 -4.53 2.19 -12.71
N ARG A 59 -3.51 1.99 -13.56
CA ARG A 59 -3.46 0.94 -14.59
C ARG A 59 -2.56 -0.23 -14.18
N PHE A 60 -2.43 -0.49 -12.89
CA PHE A 60 -1.62 -1.59 -12.36
C PHE A 60 -2.22 -2.95 -12.73
N TRP A 61 -1.33 -3.87 -13.11
CA TRP A 61 -1.62 -5.27 -13.38
C TRP A 61 -0.68 -6.13 -12.55
N PHE A 62 -1.25 -6.93 -11.67
CA PHE A 62 -0.53 -7.96 -10.95
C PHE A 62 -0.57 -9.26 -11.76
N THR A 63 0.55 -9.94 -11.92
CA THR A 63 0.59 -11.26 -12.58
C THR A 63 1.32 -12.23 -11.69
N TYR A 64 0.73 -13.40 -11.49
CA TYR A 64 1.30 -14.48 -10.70
C TYR A 64 1.13 -15.82 -11.45
N HIS A 65 2.04 -16.75 -11.16
CA HIS A 65 1.95 -18.10 -11.69
C HIS A 65 1.03 -18.94 -10.82
N ASP A 66 -0.03 -19.48 -11.42
CA ASP A 66 -0.93 -20.44 -10.77
C ASP A 66 -0.37 -21.85 -10.98
N PHE A 67 0.24 -22.41 -9.93
CA PHE A 67 0.84 -23.74 -9.97
C PHE A 67 -0.19 -24.88 -10.15
N VAL A 68 -1.46 -24.64 -9.82
CA VAL A 68 -2.52 -25.65 -9.99
C VAL A 68 -2.98 -25.68 -11.44
N ALA A 69 -3.17 -24.51 -12.04
CA ALA A 69 -3.53 -24.38 -13.46
C ALA A 69 -2.33 -24.45 -14.42
N ASN A 70 -1.11 -24.44 -13.89
CA ASN A 70 0.16 -24.32 -14.62
C ASN A 70 0.12 -23.19 -15.67
N ALA A 71 -0.44 -22.04 -15.27
CA ALA A 71 -0.67 -20.91 -16.17
C ALA A 71 -0.50 -19.59 -15.42
N ASP A 72 -0.09 -18.56 -16.14
CA ASP A 72 0.01 -17.21 -15.57
C ASP A 72 -1.38 -16.57 -15.52
N ARG A 73 -1.71 -16.04 -14.35
CA ARG A 73 -2.96 -15.32 -14.08
C ARG A 73 -2.64 -13.87 -13.78
N SER A 74 -3.50 -12.98 -14.29
CA SER A 74 -3.35 -11.54 -14.04
C SER A 74 -4.58 -10.98 -13.35
N TRP A 75 -4.36 -10.07 -12.41
CA TRP A 75 -5.37 -9.29 -11.72
C TRP A 75 -5.21 -7.81 -12.05
N THR A 76 -6.34 -7.17 -12.31
CA THR A 76 -6.43 -5.70 -12.35
C THR A 76 -6.25 -5.13 -10.93
N ARG A 77 -5.82 -3.88 -10.84
CA ARG A 77 -5.71 -3.12 -9.58
C ARG A 77 -6.85 -3.37 -8.58
N ASP A 78 -8.10 -3.30 -9.02
CA ASP A 78 -9.24 -3.39 -8.09
C ASP A 78 -9.43 -4.80 -7.53
N VAL A 79 -9.16 -5.82 -8.35
CA VAL A 79 -9.18 -7.24 -7.93
C VAL A 79 -8.07 -7.48 -6.92
N ASP A 80 -6.86 -6.99 -7.21
CA ASP A 80 -5.71 -7.10 -6.32
C ASP A 80 -5.95 -6.40 -4.98
N ALA A 81 -6.39 -5.14 -5.01
CA ALA A 81 -6.67 -4.35 -3.81
C ALA A 81 -7.78 -4.97 -2.94
N ASN A 82 -8.87 -5.44 -3.56
CA ASN A 82 -9.96 -6.10 -2.82
C ASN A 82 -9.52 -7.46 -2.26
N THR A 83 -8.70 -8.21 -2.99
CA THR A 83 -8.14 -9.49 -2.52
C THR A 83 -7.22 -9.26 -1.33
N THR A 84 -6.34 -8.26 -1.40
CA THR A 84 -5.45 -7.86 -0.31
C THR A 84 -6.24 -7.35 0.91
N TYR A 85 -7.33 -6.59 0.70
CA TYR A 85 -8.23 -6.20 1.80
C TYR A 85 -8.82 -7.42 2.52
N ARG A 86 -9.28 -8.43 1.77
CA ARG A 86 -9.81 -9.67 2.36
C ARG A 86 -8.73 -10.44 3.12
N LEU A 87 -7.51 -10.50 2.59
CA LEU A 87 -6.36 -11.08 3.29
C LEU A 87 -6.09 -10.37 4.62
N PHE A 88 -6.08 -9.03 4.61
CA PHE A 88 -5.89 -8.20 5.80
C PHE A 88 -6.98 -8.41 6.85
N LYS A 89 -8.23 -8.61 6.42
CA LYS A 89 -9.36 -8.92 7.32
C LYS A 89 -9.29 -10.34 7.90
N ALA A 90 -8.81 -11.30 7.13
CA ALA A 90 -8.71 -12.70 7.55
C ALA A 90 -7.49 -12.95 8.46
N SER A 91 -6.44 -12.14 8.35
CA SER A 91 -5.18 -12.35 9.06
C SER A 91 -5.10 -11.63 10.41
N ARG A 92 -4.65 -12.34 11.45
CA ARG A 92 -4.43 -11.77 12.79
C ARG A 92 -3.12 -11.01 12.92
N SER A 93 -2.13 -11.32 12.08
CA SER A 93 -0.81 -10.67 12.03
C SER A 93 -0.17 -10.95 10.68
N THR A 94 0.57 -9.98 10.13
CA THR A 94 1.20 -10.14 8.83
C THR A 94 2.58 -9.52 8.90
N LYS A 95 3.60 -10.29 8.50
CA LYS A 95 4.99 -9.82 8.44
C LYS A 95 5.52 -10.14 7.06
N LEU A 96 5.66 -9.10 6.25
CA LEU A 96 6.30 -9.20 4.94
C LEU A 96 7.81 -9.02 5.11
N GLN A 97 8.60 -9.89 4.48
CA GLN A 97 10.06 -9.78 4.42
C GLN A 97 10.51 -10.01 2.98
N TRP A 98 11.22 -9.04 2.43
CA TRP A 98 11.83 -9.14 1.11
C TRP A 98 13.17 -9.88 1.22
N MET A 99 13.33 -11.02 0.53
CA MET A 99 14.60 -11.77 0.55
C MET A 99 15.64 -11.17 -0.40
N GLN A 100 15.27 -10.93 -1.65
CA GLN A 100 16.09 -10.23 -2.65
C GLN A 100 15.19 -9.55 -3.68
N TYR A 101 15.57 -8.36 -4.14
CA TYR A 101 14.97 -7.74 -5.32
C TYR A 101 16.00 -7.78 -6.46
N LEU A 102 15.60 -8.32 -7.62
CA LEU A 102 16.44 -8.35 -8.82
C LEU A 102 15.94 -7.27 -9.78
N PRO A 103 16.71 -6.21 -10.04
CA PRO A 103 16.38 -5.30 -11.14
C PRO A 103 16.32 -6.11 -12.44
N ALA A 104 15.35 -5.79 -13.31
CA ALA A 104 15.24 -6.45 -14.60
C ALA A 104 16.60 -6.42 -15.31
N PRO A 105 17.07 -7.55 -15.89
CA PRO A 105 18.34 -7.56 -16.59
C PRO A 105 18.31 -6.50 -17.68
N ALA A 106 19.36 -5.68 -17.74
CA ALA A 106 19.51 -4.69 -18.80
C ALA A 106 19.37 -5.41 -20.13
N ARG A 107 18.29 -5.12 -20.87
CA ARG A 107 18.05 -5.71 -22.19
C ARG A 107 19.23 -5.30 -23.06
N SER A 108 20.17 -6.21 -23.31
CA SER A 108 21.30 -5.93 -24.17
C SER A 108 20.71 -5.53 -25.51
N ARG A 109 20.88 -4.25 -25.86
CA ARG A 109 20.59 -3.77 -27.20
C ARG A 109 21.59 -4.53 -28.07
N ARG A 110 21.19 -5.66 -28.65
CA ARG A 110 21.96 -6.33 -29.71
C ARG A 110 22.04 -5.31 -30.85
N THR A 111 23.09 -4.50 -30.85
CA THR A 111 23.53 -3.78 -32.03
C THR A 111 23.97 -4.85 -33.02
N ARG A 112 23.32 -4.80 -34.17
CA ARG A 112 23.52 -5.65 -35.33
C ARG A 112 24.93 -5.57 -35.87
#